data_AF-A0A921NQW2-F1
#
_entry.id   AF-A0A921NQW2-F1
#
_cell.length_a   1.000
_cell.length_b   1.000
_cell.length_c   1.000
_cell.angle_alpha   90.00
_cell.angle_beta   90.00
_cell.angle_gamma   90.00
#
_symmetry.space_group_name_H-M   'P 1'
#
loop_
_entity.id
_entity.type
_entity.pdbx_description
1 polymer ?
#
loop_
_entity_poly.entity_id
_entity_poly.type
_entity_poly.pdbx_seq_one_letter_code
_entity_poly.pdbx_strand_id
1 'polypeptide(L)'
;MFLTSAALSALALDTAQLYAARVQLQVAADVAAHAALYSRDSIDEQSAKDRALLLARNALPKGRYGDVLLAEEIEFGTWDAETWTFTPKSGARSAVHVGTGRLAQKANPASVFLLQFLGITQLDVRAVSVFEAYIPKCLTEGLVADGIVDMQSNNYVHKGFCIHSNTHVELNNNNTFEPGSVVSMPDKADVVTPHMDDSSNPGMIDALHSYEYRLRVLSRIEALIAGVADPSSRYMPSYIKNTNVVSIKGKNVRTSDLRKGRIHRIECAGNNVSIDAGTVIEEMVLITDCPVSFNGEVTMINSIFGNTSLSKRSFNGSSTVVMGRRDNCSPGGGASIVTRGGMAFAAKIELHGSQFLAGGDVSFSAQGQVIEGASIIAGGQIDAAANNDFGYCNGRGMEQILSASSFRLAG
;
A
#
# COMPACT_ATOMS: atom_id res chain seq x y z
N MET A 1 22.44 -30.96 -49.30
CA MET A 1 21.42 -29.89 -49.41
C MET A 1 20.08 -30.30 -48.79
N PHE A 2 19.49 -31.45 -49.13
CA PHE A 2 18.22 -31.90 -48.51
C PHE A 2 18.33 -32.17 -47.00
N LEU A 3 19.36 -32.93 -46.57
CA LEU A 3 19.59 -33.23 -45.14
C LEU A 3 19.83 -31.97 -44.29
N THR A 4 20.56 -30.99 -44.84
CA THR A 4 20.82 -29.72 -44.15
C THR A 4 19.55 -28.89 -44.01
N SER A 5 18.70 -28.84 -45.04
CA SER A 5 17.41 -28.15 -44.97
C SER A 5 16.44 -28.84 -44.00
N ALA A 6 16.38 -30.18 -44.02
CA ALA A 6 15.54 -30.96 -43.11
C ALA A 6 15.97 -30.80 -41.64
N ALA A 7 17.28 -30.78 -41.37
CA ALA A 7 17.80 -30.54 -40.02
C ALA A 7 17.48 -29.11 -39.51
N LEU A 8 17.56 -28.10 -40.38
CA LEU A 8 17.18 -26.73 -40.03
C LEU A 8 15.67 -26.59 -39.77
N SER A 9 14.84 -27.24 -40.58
CA SER A 9 13.38 -27.28 -40.34
C SER A 9 13.03 -28.03 -39.04
N ALA A 10 13.72 -29.12 -38.74
CA ALA A 10 13.58 -29.85 -37.48
C ALA A 10 13.90 -28.97 -36.27
N LEU A 11 15.05 -28.29 -36.32
CA LEU A 11 15.46 -27.35 -35.28
C LEU A 11 14.46 -26.20 -35.12
N ALA A 12 13.95 -25.64 -36.21
CA ALA A 12 12.98 -24.55 -36.15
C ALA A 12 11.65 -24.95 -35.49
N LEU A 13 11.12 -26.13 -35.81
CA LEU A 13 9.87 -26.62 -35.22
C LEU A 13 10.04 -26.99 -33.74
N ASP A 14 11.17 -27.58 -33.37
CA ASP A 14 11.42 -27.95 -31.98
C ASP A 14 11.77 -26.75 -31.10
N THR A 15 12.47 -25.75 -31.62
CA THR A 15 12.65 -24.50 -30.87
C THR A 15 11.31 -23.85 -30.60
N ALA A 16 10.38 -23.79 -31.57
CA ALA A 16 9.03 -23.29 -31.35
C ALA A 16 8.27 -24.08 -30.27
N GLN A 17 8.38 -25.41 -30.27
CA GLN A 17 7.78 -26.27 -29.24
C GLN A 17 8.38 -26.02 -27.85
N LEU A 18 9.69 -25.84 -27.74
CA LEU A 18 10.36 -25.51 -26.46
C LEU A 18 10.01 -24.11 -25.97
N TYR A 19 9.86 -23.14 -26.87
CA TYR A 19 9.34 -21.82 -26.54
C TYR A 19 7.92 -21.90 -25.99
N ALA A 20 7.04 -22.70 -26.62
CA ALA A 20 5.69 -22.92 -26.09
C ALA A 20 5.71 -23.57 -24.70
N ALA A 21 6.59 -24.57 -24.48
CA ALA A 21 6.77 -25.18 -23.16
C ALA A 21 7.32 -24.17 -22.12
N ARG A 22 8.23 -23.28 -22.52
CA ARG A 22 8.76 -22.22 -21.65
C ARG A 22 7.68 -21.20 -21.28
N VAL A 23 6.83 -20.79 -22.23
CA VAL A 23 5.71 -19.87 -21.96
C VAL A 23 4.73 -20.49 -20.96
N GLN A 24 4.40 -21.77 -21.13
CA GLN A 24 3.57 -22.51 -20.18
C GLN A 24 4.18 -22.52 -18.77
N LEU A 25 5.49 -22.80 -18.66
CA LEU A 25 6.23 -22.75 -17.40
C LEU A 25 6.26 -21.33 -16.80
N GLN A 26 6.43 -20.30 -17.63
CA GLN A 26 6.41 -18.90 -17.17
C GLN A 26 5.07 -18.54 -16.54
N VAL A 27 3.94 -18.90 -17.17
CA VAL A 27 2.61 -18.68 -16.59
C VAL A 27 2.46 -19.37 -15.24
N ALA A 28 2.94 -20.61 -15.11
CA ALA A 28 2.92 -21.32 -13.83
C ALA A 28 3.82 -20.65 -12.77
N ALA A 29 4.99 -20.16 -13.17
CA ALA A 29 5.92 -19.44 -12.30
C ALA A 29 5.30 -18.12 -11.80
N ASP A 30 4.71 -17.32 -12.69
CA ASP A 30 4.11 -16.02 -12.36
C ASP A 30 2.88 -16.17 -11.44
N VAL A 31 2.00 -17.13 -11.75
CA VAL A 31 0.83 -17.42 -10.91
C VAL A 31 1.27 -17.92 -9.53
N ALA A 32 2.27 -18.80 -9.46
CA ALA A 32 2.79 -19.32 -8.20
C ALA A 32 3.50 -18.22 -7.39
N ALA A 33 4.34 -17.39 -8.02
CA ALA A 33 5.06 -16.30 -7.36
C ALA A 33 4.09 -15.25 -6.81
N HIS A 34 3.12 -14.79 -7.61
CA HIS A 34 2.10 -13.86 -7.15
C HIS A 34 1.31 -14.45 -5.98
N ALA A 35 0.86 -15.70 -6.09
CA ALA A 35 0.09 -16.35 -5.03
C ALA A 35 0.90 -16.55 -3.75
N ALA A 36 2.17 -16.97 -3.86
CA ALA A 36 3.08 -17.11 -2.74
C ALA A 36 3.18 -15.78 -1.98
N LEU A 37 3.55 -14.70 -2.67
CA LEU A 37 3.80 -13.41 -2.04
C LEU A 37 2.52 -12.75 -1.51
N TYR A 38 1.43 -12.81 -2.28
CA TYR A 38 0.13 -12.30 -1.85
C TYR A 38 -0.38 -13.00 -0.59
N SER A 39 -0.29 -14.33 -0.54
CA SER A 39 -0.74 -15.11 0.63
C SER A 39 0.16 -14.83 1.83
N ARG A 40 1.48 -14.79 1.59
CA ARG A 40 2.52 -14.53 2.59
C ARG A 40 2.33 -13.20 3.32
N ASP A 41 1.57 -12.25 2.77
CA ASP A 41 1.20 -11.00 3.46
C ASP A 41 0.31 -11.21 4.70
N SER A 42 -0.38 -12.35 4.79
CA SER A 42 -1.31 -12.66 5.89
C SER A 42 -1.04 -13.98 6.61
N ILE A 43 -0.36 -14.93 5.98
CA ILE A 43 -0.10 -16.26 6.55
C ILE A 43 1.38 -16.55 6.69
N ASP A 44 1.73 -17.66 7.34
CA ASP A 44 3.10 -18.12 7.50
C ASP A 44 3.73 -18.55 6.16
N GLU A 45 5.05 -18.77 6.18
CA GLU A 45 5.80 -19.07 4.97
C GLU A 45 5.39 -20.40 4.33
N GLN A 46 5.20 -21.45 5.12
CA GLN A 46 4.91 -22.79 4.61
C GLN A 46 3.52 -22.83 3.97
N SER A 47 2.51 -22.28 4.66
CA SER A 47 1.16 -22.19 4.12
C SER A 47 1.11 -21.38 2.81
N ALA A 48 1.96 -20.36 2.67
CA ALA A 48 2.07 -19.59 1.43
C ALA A 48 2.69 -20.41 0.28
N LYS A 49 3.71 -21.23 0.55
CA LYS A 49 4.28 -22.17 -0.43
C LYS A 49 3.25 -23.20 -0.88
N ASP A 50 2.49 -23.76 0.06
CA ASP A 50 1.44 -24.74 -0.25
C ASP A 50 0.35 -24.14 -1.15
N ARG A 51 -0.04 -22.87 -0.91
CA ARG A 51 -1.00 -22.16 -1.75
C ARG A 51 -0.46 -21.90 -3.16
N ALA A 52 0.82 -21.56 -3.28
CA ALA A 52 1.47 -21.37 -4.57
C ALA A 52 1.57 -22.68 -5.37
N LEU A 53 1.94 -23.79 -4.73
CA LEU A 53 1.96 -25.12 -5.35
C LEU A 53 0.59 -25.53 -5.86
N LEU A 54 -0.48 -25.24 -5.12
CA LEU A 54 -1.85 -25.51 -5.56
C LEU A 54 -2.18 -24.75 -6.85
N LEU A 55 -1.87 -23.46 -6.93
CA LEU A 55 -2.16 -22.69 -8.15
C LEU A 55 -1.26 -23.06 -9.33
N ALA A 56 0.01 -23.39 -9.08
CA ALA A 56 0.91 -23.91 -10.10
C ALA A 56 0.36 -25.20 -10.74
N ARG A 57 -0.18 -26.11 -9.91
CA ARG A 57 -0.81 -27.37 -10.37
C ARG A 57 -2.11 -27.15 -11.13
N ASN A 58 -2.84 -26.07 -10.84
CA ASN A 58 -4.02 -25.69 -11.62
C ASN A 58 -3.62 -25.13 -13.00
N ALA A 59 -2.51 -24.38 -13.08
CA ALA A 59 -1.97 -23.88 -14.35
C ALA A 59 -1.36 -25.01 -15.21
N LEU A 60 -0.56 -25.88 -14.58
CA LEU A 60 0.08 -27.05 -15.21
C LEU A 60 -0.17 -28.32 -14.40
N PRO A 61 -1.22 -29.09 -14.73
CA PRO A 61 -1.56 -30.31 -14.00
C PRO A 61 -0.47 -31.38 -14.04
N LYS A 62 -0.15 -31.93 -12.87
CA LYS A 62 0.86 -32.99 -12.69
C LYS A 62 0.63 -34.19 -13.61
N GLY A 63 -0.61 -34.60 -13.82
CA GLY A 63 -0.95 -35.74 -14.67
C GLY A 63 -0.52 -35.60 -16.13
N ARG A 64 -0.31 -34.37 -16.62
CA ARG A 64 0.12 -34.08 -17.99
C ARG A 64 1.58 -33.61 -18.07
N TYR A 65 2.04 -32.85 -17.09
CA TYR A 65 3.34 -32.15 -17.15
C TYR A 65 4.38 -32.65 -16.13
N GLY A 66 4.02 -33.62 -15.29
CA GLY A 66 4.83 -34.02 -14.14
C GLY A 66 4.91 -32.94 -13.06
N ASP A 67 5.82 -33.08 -12.11
CA ASP A 67 6.07 -32.05 -11.09
C ASP A 67 6.89 -30.90 -11.68
N VAL A 68 6.20 -29.83 -12.09
CA VAL A 68 6.86 -28.64 -12.67
C VAL A 68 7.43 -27.68 -11.62
N LEU A 69 6.96 -27.78 -10.37
CA LEU A 69 7.34 -26.92 -9.24
C LEU A 69 7.33 -27.73 -7.93
N LEU A 70 8.39 -27.58 -7.15
CA LEU A 70 8.56 -28.14 -5.79
C LEU A 70 8.60 -27.01 -4.75
N ALA A 71 8.38 -27.33 -3.47
CA ALA A 71 8.29 -26.33 -2.40
C ALA A 71 9.61 -25.58 -2.17
N GLU A 72 10.72 -26.30 -2.31
CA GLU A 72 12.09 -25.80 -2.21
C GLU A 72 12.47 -24.83 -3.34
N GLU A 73 11.72 -24.84 -4.45
CA GLU A 73 11.91 -23.91 -5.57
C GLU A 73 11.09 -22.62 -5.41
N ILE A 74 10.44 -22.46 -4.26
CA ILE A 74 9.74 -21.25 -3.82
C ILE A 74 10.55 -20.65 -2.68
N GLU A 75 11.34 -19.63 -3.01
CA GLU A 75 12.27 -18.99 -2.08
C GLU A 75 11.78 -17.58 -1.76
N PHE A 76 11.57 -17.29 -0.48
CA PHE A 76 11.29 -15.92 -0.04
C PHE A 76 12.60 -15.17 0.23
N GLY A 77 12.58 -13.85 -0.02
CA GLY A 77 13.79 -13.05 0.06
C GLY A 77 13.57 -11.56 -0.09
N THR A 78 14.63 -10.88 -0.47
CA THR A 78 14.66 -9.45 -0.83
C THR A 78 15.01 -9.30 -2.30
N TRP A 79 14.41 -8.32 -2.95
CA TRP A 79 14.72 -7.92 -4.31
C TRP A 79 15.44 -6.57 -4.29
N ASP A 80 16.56 -6.48 -4.99
CA ASP A 80 17.26 -5.24 -5.27
C ASP A 80 17.06 -4.89 -6.74
N ALA A 81 16.30 -3.82 -6.99
CA ALA A 81 15.97 -3.35 -8.33
C ALA A 81 17.11 -2.58 -9.03
N GLU A 82 18.13 -2.14 -8.29
CA GLU A 82 19.31 -1.47 -8.87
C GLU A 82 20.28 -2.51 -9.42
N THR A 83 20.52 -3.58 -8.66
CA THR A 83 21.44 -4.67 -9.03
C THR A 83 20.76 -5.86 -9.69
N TRP A 84 19.42 -5.82 -9.83
CA TRP A 84 18.59 -6.90 -10.39
C TRP A 84 18.85 -8.24 -9.71
N THR A 85 19.02 -8.20 -8.39
CA THR A 85 19.48 -9.33 -7.59
C THR A 85 18.43 -9.75 -6.58
N PHE A 86 18.10 -11.03 -6.60
CA PHE A 86 17.31 -11.68 -5.55
C PHE A 86 18.25 -12.27 -4.50
N THR A 87 18.00 -11.99 -3.22
CA THR A 87 18.73 -12.59 -2.10
C THR A 87 17.77 -13.39 -1.22
N PRO A 88 17.92 -14.73 -1.15
CA PRO A 88 17.10 -15.58 -0.29
C PRO A 88 17.22 -15.17 1.19
N LYS A 89 16.09 -15.06 1.87
CA LYS A 89 16.01 -14.73 3.30
C LYS A 89 14.77 -15.38 3.89
N SER A 90 14.99 -16.40 4.72
CA SER A 90 13.89 -17.09 5.40
C SER A 90 13.08 -16.12 6.26
N GLY A 91 11.76 -16.29 6.26
CA GLY A 91 10.80 -15.44 6.94
C GLY A 91 10.49 -14.12 6.22
N ALA A 92 11.18 -13.78 5.12
CA ALA A 92 10.93 -12.56 4.37
C ALA A 92 9.50 -12.49 3.81
N ARG A 93 9.04 -11.26 3.59
CA ARG A 93 7.72 -10.93 3.00
C ARG A 93 7.82 -9.92 1.85
N SER A 94 9.04 -9.53 1.49
CA SER A 94 9.34 -8.46 0.53
C SER A 94 9.46 -8.95 -0.90
N ALA A 95 9.91 -10.19 -1.12
CA ALA A 95 10.00 -10.78 -2.44
C ALA A 95 9.92 -12.30 -2.39
N VAL A 96 9.61 -12.90 -3.54
CA VAL A 96 9.66 -14.35 -3.75
C VAL A 96 10.26 -14.64 -5.12
N HIS A 97 11.13 -15.65 -5.19
CA HIS A 97 11.67 -16.22 -6.40
C HIS A 97 11.07 -17.61 -6.58
N VAL A 98 10.52 -17.88 -7.77
CA VAL A 98 9.91 -19.16 -8.12
C VAL A 98 10.55 -19.71 -9.39
N GLY A 99 11.16 -20.89 -9.28
CA GLY A 99 11.73 -21.64 -10.40
C GLY A 99 10.81 -22.78 -10.83
N THR A 100 10.32 -22.76 -12.06
CA THR A 100 9.59 -23.88 -12.65
C THR A 100 10.43 -24.58 -13.70
N GLY A 101 10.20 -25.89 -13.89
CA GLY A 101 10.96 -26.64 -14.87
C GLY A 101 10.36 -27.97 -15.30
N ARG A 102 10.59 -28.28 -16.56
CA ARG A 102 10.44 -29.61 -17.15
C ARG A 102 11.83 -30.17 -17.39
N LEU A 103 12.28 -31.03 -16.49
CA LEU A 103 13.68 -31.44 -16.37
C LEU A 103 13.82 -32.95 -16.36
N ALA A 104 14.89 -33.46 -16.98
CA ALA A 104 15.27 -34.86 -16.92
C ALA A 104 15.44 -35.32 -15.46
N GLN A 105 16.02 -34.45 -14.61
CA GLN A 105 16.18 -34.71 -13.17
C GLN A 105 14.87 -34.89 -12.40
N LYS A 106 13.75 -34.32 -12.91
CA LYS A 106 12.40 -34.46 -12.35
C LYS A 106 11.57 -35.50 -13.11
N ALA A 107 12.19 -36.26 -14.01
CA ALA A 107 11.52 -37.21 -14.89
C ALA A 107 10.36 -36.60 -15.71
N ASN A 108 10.42 -35.30 -16.03
CA ASN A 108 9.41 -34.59 -16.81
C ASN A 108 9.94 -33.65 -17.91
N PRO A 109 11.05 -33.97 -18.60
CA PRO A 109 11.63 -33.08 -19.61
C PRO A 109 10.65 -32.80 -20.76
N ALA A 110 10.91 -31.72 -21.50
CA ALA A 110 10.10 -31.34 -22.66
C ALA A 110 10.40 -32.24 -23.86
N SER A 111 9.38 -32.88 -24.41
CA SER A 111 9.51 -33.66 -25.64
C SER A 111 9.78 -32.76 -26.84
N VAL A 112 10.64 -33.22 -27.74
CA VAL A 112 10.84 -32.62 -29.07
C VAL A 112 10.14 -33.47 -30.14
N PHE A 113 9.79 -32.84 -31.24
CA PHE A 113 8.99 -33.39 -32.32
C PHE A 113 9.80 -33.92 -33.51
N LEU A 114 10.80 -33.20 -34.04
CA LEU A 114 11.56 -33.64 -35.23
C LEU A 114 12.99 -34.06 -34.94
N LEU A 115 13.62 -33.46 -33.93
CA LEU A 115 14.95 -33.80 -33.45
C LEU A 115 15.04 -35.24 -32.91
N GLN A 116 13.90 -35.87 -32.62
CA GLN A 116 13.84 -37.30 -32.27
C GLN A 116 14.39 -38.21 -33.38
N PHE A 117 14.27 -37.81 -34.66
CA PHE A 117 14.85 -38.53 -35.79
C PHE A 117 16.38 -38.44 -35.83
N LEU A 118 16.96 -37.49 -35.08
CA LEU A 118 18.40 -37.31 -34.89
C LEU A 118 18.88 -37.85 -33.53
N GLY A 119 18.03 -38.59 -32.81
CA GLY A 119 18.35 -39.20 -31.51
C GLY A 119 18.17 -38.29 -30.29
N ILE A 120 17.74 -37.03 -30.47
CA ILE A 120 17.41 -36.12 -29.38
C ILE A 120 15.91 -36.19 -29.16
N THR A 121 15.45 -36.80 -28.07
CA THR A 121 14.01 -37.02 -27.84
C THR A 121 13.40 -36.07 -26.81
N GLN A 122 14.25 -35.45 -25.98
CA GLN A 122 13.83 -34.61 -24.86
C GLN A 122 14.86 -33.52 -24.57
N LEU A 123 14.39 -32.36 -24.10
CA LEU A 123 15.22 -31.24 -23.68
C LEU A 123 14.66 -30.62 -22.39
N ASP A 124 15.57 -30.08 -21.58
CA ASP A 124 15.24 -29.41 -20.34
C ASP A 124 14.80 -27.96 -20.59
N VAL A 125 13.69 -27.56 -19.98
CA VAL A 125 13.16 -26.19 -20.07
C VAL A 125 12.90 -25.67 -18.66
N ARG A 126 13.34 -24.44 -18.40
CA ARG A 126 13.11 -23.72 -17.14
C ARG A 126 12.49 -22.37 -17.41
N ALA A 127 11.72 -21.89 -16.44
CA ALA A 127 11.24 -20.52 -16.35
C ALA A 127 11.34 -20.05 -14.90
N VAL A 128 11.53 -18.74 -14.72
CA VAL A 128 11.72 -18.12 -13.42
C VAL A 128 10.80 -16.91 -13.33
N SER A 129 10.26 -16.68 -12.14
CA SER A 129 9.49 -15.48 -11.84
C SER A 129 9.94 -14.92 -10.49
N VAL A 130 10.17 -13.61 -10.43
CA VAL A 130 10.41 -12.90 -9.18
C VAL A 130 9.26 -11.93 -8.99
N PHE A 131 8.63 -11.96 -7.81
CA PHE A 131 7.64 -10.95 -7.43
C PHE A 131 8.18 -10.18 -6.22
N GLU A 132 7.86 -8.88 -6.19
CA GLU A 132 8.18 -8.02 -5.06
C GLU A 132 6.93 -7.35 -4.48
N ALA A 133 7.00 -7.09 -3.18
CA ALA A 133 6.03 -6.35 -2.41
C ALA A 133 6.52 -4.90 -2.30
N TYR A 134 5.67 -3.95 -2.67
CA TYR A 134 6.00 -2.52 -2.64
C TYR A 134 4.82 -1.71 -2.10
N ILE A 135 5.05 -0.48 -1.70
CA ILE A 135 3.97 0.47 -1.38
C ILE A 135 4.07 1.58 -2.43
N PRO A 136 3.00 1.84 -3.22
CA PRO A 136 3.00 2.96 -4.14
C PRO A 136 3.29 4.27 -3.39
N LYS A 137 4.16 5.13 -3.94
CA LYS A 137 4.56 6.39 -3.30
C LYS A 137 3.38 7.28 -2.96
N CYS A 138 2.34 7.30 -3.79
CA CYS A 138 1.14 8.06 -3.53
C CYS A 138 0.39 7.60 -2.27
N LEU A 139 0.52 6.33 -1.86
CA LEU A 139 -0.06 5.84 -0.60
C LEU A 139 0.82 6.18 0.61
N THR A 140 2.11 6.47 0.41
CA THR A 140 2.98 6.94 1.49
C THR A 140 2.86 8.44 1.71
N GLU A 141 2.72 9.23 0.64
CA GLU A 141 2.56 10.68 0.72
C GLU A 141 1.64 11.17 -0.41
N GLY A 142 0.46 11.67 -0.06
CA GLY A 142 -0.53 12.12 -1.02
C GLY A 142 -1.95 12.20 -0.47
N LEU A 143 -2.84 12.78 -1.27
CA LEU A 143 -4.29 12.65 -1.14
C LEU A 143 -4.76 11.54 -2.08
N VAL A 144 -5.32 10.46 -1.53
CA VAL A 144 -5.71 9.29 -2.30
C VAL A 144 -7.10 8.83 -1.92
N ALA A 145 -8.04 8.89 -2.86
CA ALA A 145 -9.42 8.49 -2.65
C ALA A 145 -9.82 7.34 -3.58
N ASP A 146 -10.63 6.42 -3.07
CA ASP A 146 -11.39 5.50 -3.94
C ASP A 146 -12.53 6.25 -4.66
N GLY A 147 -13.10 7.25 -4.00
CA GLY A 147 -13.99 8.24 -4.59
C GLY A 147 -13.25 9.46 -5.11
N ILE A 148 -13.91 10.62 -5.12
CA ILE A 148 -13.41 11.88 -5.69
C ILE A 148 -12.35 12.51 -4.79
N VAL A 149 -11.38 13.20 -5.38
CA VAL A 149 -10.59 14.20 -4.65
C VAL A 149 -10.97 15.58 -5.16
N ASP A 150 -11.64 16.38 -4.32
CA ASP A 150 -11.98 17.78 -4.55
C ASP A 150 -10.97 18.69 -3.84
N MET A 151 -10.24 19.47 -4.64
CA MET A 151 -9.32 20.49 -4.15
C MET A 151 -9.86 21.89 -4.45
N GLN A 152 -9.98 22.68 -3.39
CA GLN A 152 -10.35 24.10 -3.48
C GLN A 152 -9.19 24.94 -4.04
N SER A 153 -9.28 26.27 -3.96
CA SER A 153 -8.35 27.18 -4.65
C SER A 153 -7.03 27.43 -3.91
N ASN A 154 -6.03 27.96 -4.64
CA ASN A 154 -4.77 28.49 -4.10
C ASN A 154 -3.91 27.47 -3.33
N ASN A 155 -4.01 26.17 -3.65
CA ASN A 155 -3.12 25.18 -3.06
C ASN A 155 -1.78 25.11 -3.80
N TYR A 156 -0.74 24.71 -3.09
CA TYR A 156 0.58 24.46 -3.66
C TYR A 156 0.95 23.00 -3.45
N VAL A 157 1.27 22.29 -4.52
CA VAL A 157 1.63 20.86 -4.49
C VAL A 157 3.10 20.70 -4.87
N HIS A 158 3.92 20.35 -3.88
CA HIS A 158 5.36 20.17 -4.07
C HIS A 158 5.68 18.93 -4.88
N LYS A 159 6.87 18.93 -5.47
CA LYS A 159 7.43 17.79 -6.19
C LYS A 159 7.39 16.52 -5.34
N GLY A 160 6.84 15.45 -5.92
CA GLY A 160 6.74 14.13 -5.31
C GLY A 160 5.45 13.88 -4.53
N PHE A 161 4.69 14.92 -4.17
CA PHE A 161 3.38 14.75 -3.55
C PHE A 161 2.34 14.32 -4.58
N CYS A 162 1.49 13.36 -4.22
CA CYS A 162 0.48 12.81 -5.13
C CYS A 162 -0.94 13.25 -4.78
N ILE A 163 -1.74 13.48 -5.81
CA ILE A 163 -3.18 13.59 -5.76
C ILE A 163 -3.73 12.47 -6.64
N HIS A 164 -4.59 11.61 -6.07
CA HIS A 164 -5.13 10.47 -6.79
C HIS A 164 -6.59 10.20 -6.44
N SER A 165 -7.39 9.91 -7.46
CA SER A 165 -8.74 9.38 -7.34
C SER A 165 -8.90 8.16 -8.23
N ASN A 166 -9.59 7.11 -7.76
CA ASN A 166 -10.05 6.02 -8.63
C ASN A 166 -11.30 6.39 -9.46
N THR A 167 -11.78 7.63 -9.35
CA THR A 167 -12.87 8.19 -10.17
C THR A 167 -12.34 9.35 -11.00
N HIS A 168 -12.30 10.56 -10.43
CA HIS A 168 -11.74 11.76 -11.04
C HIS A 168 -11.27 12.75 -9.96
N VAL A 169 -10.42 13.69 -10.36
CA VAL A 169 -9.95 14.79 -9.51
C VAL A 169 -10.64 16.08 -9.93
N GLU A 170 -11.16 16.83 -8.95
CA GLU A 170 -11.74 18.15 -9.15
C GLU A 170 -10.79 19.22 -8.61
N LEU A 171 -10.42 20.18 -9.45
CA LEU A 171 -9.50 21.26 -9.14
C LEU A 171 -10.19 22.59 -9.34
N ASN A 172 -10.31 23.39 -8.28
CA ASN A 172 -10.68 24.80 -8.40
C ASN A 172 -9.50 25.64 -8.93
N ASN A 173 -9.55 26.96 -8.80
CA ASN A 173 -8.60 27.88 -9.44
C ASN A 173 -7.33 28.11 -8.61
N ASN A 174 -6.26 28.51 -9.28
CA ASN A 174 -4.97 28.94 -8.75
C ASN A 174 -4.22 27.85 -7.96
N ASN A 175 -4.46 26.57 -8.23
CA ASN A 175 -3.62 25.52 -7.68
C ASN A 175 -2.32 25.44 -8.49
N THR A 176 -1.18 25.38 -7.81
CA THR A 176 0.13 25.29 -8.46
C THR A 176 0.73 23.92 -8.23
N PHE A 177 1.21 23.30 -9.30
CA PHE A 177 1.80 21.97 -9.30
C PHE A 177 3.27 22.07 -9.70
N GLU A 178 4.17 21.69 -8.80
CA GLU A 178 5.60 21.68 -9.13
C GLU A 178 5.95 20.54 -10.11
N PRO A 179 6.98 20.70 -10.95
CA PRO A 179 7.48 19.61 -11.79
C PRO A 179 7.82 18.36 -10.98
N GLY A 180 7.11 17.26 -11.27
CA GLY A 180 7.23 15.98 -10.57
C GLY A 180 6.26 15.76 -9.42
N SER A 181 5.33 16.69 -9.17
CA SER A 181 4.05 16.37 -8.52
C SER A 181 3.20 15.47 -9.43
N VAL A 182 2.23 14.77 -8.86
CA VAL A 182 1.39 13.82 -9.61
C VAL A 182 -0.08 14.11 -9.32
N VAL A 183 -0.87 14.26 -10.37
CA VAL A 183 -2.34 14.23 -10.33
C VAL A 183 -2.77 13.05 -11.19
N SER A 184 -3.50 12.10 -10.62
CA SER A 184 -3.83 10.88 -11.34
C SER A 184 -5.23 10.36 -11.09
N MET A 185 -5.78 9.73 -12.13
CA MET A 185 -7.06 9.03 -12.12
C MET A 185 -7.07 8.02 -13.28
N PRO A 186 -8.05 7.09 -13.38
CA PRO A 186 -8.03 6.06 -14.42
C PRO A 186 -7.91 6.62 -15.84
N ASP A 187 -8.63 7.70 -16.14
CA ASP A 187 -8.45 8.50 -17.34
C ASP A 187 -8.21 9.97 -16.98
N LYS A 188 -7.03 10.51 -17.27
CA LYS A 188 -6.70 11.92 -17.00
C LYS A 188 -7.60 12.92 -17.73
N ALA A 189 -8.36 12.50 -18.75
CA ALA A 189 -9.34 13.35 -19.42
C ALA A 189 -10.56 13.66 -18.53
N ASP A 190 -10.80 12.87 -17.48
CA ASP A 190 -11.91 13.05 -16.55
C ASP A 190 -11.64 14.13 -15.48
N VAL A 191 -10.45 14.75 -15.48
CA VAL A 191 -10.14 15.86 -14.57
C VAL A 191 -11.15 17.00 -14.76
N VAL A 192 -11.70 17.48 -13.65
CA VAL A 192 -12.60 18.63 -13.65
C VAL A 192 -11.81 19.85 -13.22
N THR A 193 -11.61 20.79 -14.13
CA THR A 193 -10.90 22.05 -13.89
C THR A 193 -11.56 23.17 -14.69
N PRO A 194 -11.59 24.42 -14.19
CA PRO A 194 -12.13 25.57 -14.90
C PRO A 194 -11.56 25.75 -16.32
N HIS A 195 -10.25 25.52 -16.49
CA HIS A 195 -9.57 25.60 -17.77
C HIS A 195 -8.50 24.50 -17.88
N MET A 196 -8.42 23.87 -19.06
CA MET A 196 -7.52 22.74 -19.35
C MET A 196 -6.15 23.16 -19.90
N ASP A 197 -5.89 24.46 -20.04
CA ASP A 197 -4.69 25.04 -20.67
C ASP A 197 -3.65 25.52 -19.65
N ASP A 198 -3.68 24.99 -18.43
CA ASP A 198 -2.89 25.41 -17.26
C ASP A 198 -3.11 26.86 -16.78
N SER A 199 -3.93 27.67 -17.46
CA SER A 199 -4.13 29.08 -17.08
C SER A 199 -4.74 29.24 -15.69
N SER A 200 -5.61 28.30 -15.30
CA SER A 200 -6.23 28.26 -13.97
C SER A 200 -5.41 27.51 -12.95
N ASN A 201 -4.58 26.56 -13.38
CA ASN A 201 -3.87 25.65 -12.49
C ASN A 201 -2.46 25.38 -13.07
N PRO A 202 -1.47 26.27 -12.83
CA PRO A 202 -0.15 26.15 -13.42
C PRO A 202 0.55 24.82 -13.08
N GLY A 203 1.07 24.14 -14.11
CA GLY A 203 1.78 22.86 -13.98
C GLY A 203 0.89 21.61 -13.92
N MET A 204 -0.43 21.77 -13.99
CA MET A 204 -1.38 20.67 -13.91
C MET A 204 -1.23 19.68 -15.08
N ILE A 205 -1.09 20.15 -16.32
CA ILE A 205 -0.96 19.27 -17.50
C ILE A 205 0.23 18.31 -17.35
N ASP A 206 1.37 18.81 -16.87
CA ASP A 206 2.57 18.01 -16.66
C ASP A 206 2.43 17.02 -15.51
N ALA A 207 1.63 17.36 -14.49
CA ALA A 207 1.32 16.50 -13.36
C ALA A 207 0.28 15.41 -13.69
N LEU A 208 -0.51 15.55 -14.78
CA LEU A 208 -1.64 14.66 -15.08
C LEU A 208 -1.22 13.30 -15.67
N HIS A 209 -1.64 12.22 -15.01
CA HIS A 209 -1.38 10.85 -15.42
C HIS A 209 -2.61 9.95 -15.35
N SER A 210 -2.72 9.00 -16.29
CA SER A 210 -3.72 7.93 -16.26
C SER A 210 -3.20 6.74 -15.45
N TYR A 211 -3.57 6.66 -14.17
CA TYR A 211 -3.21 5.57 -13.26
C TYR A 211 -4.42 5.15 -12.44
N GLU A 212 -4.47 3.87 -12.04
CA GLU A 212 -5.46 3.34 -11.09
C GLU A 212 -4.70 2.68 -9.94
N TYR A 213 -5.16 2.88 -8.70
CA TYR A 213 -4.59 2.20 -7.54
C TYR A 213 -5.60 1.28 -6.88
N ARG A 214 -5.23 0.02 -6.72
CA ARG A 214 -5.97 -0.87 -5.82
C ARG A 214 -5.65 -0.53 -4.38
N LEU A 215 -6.55 0.20 -3.71
CA LEU A 215 -6.39 0.65 -2.31
C LEU A 215 -6.61 -0.49 -1.29
N ARG A 216 -5.75 -1.52 -1.33
CA ARG A 216 -5.84 -2.72 -0.45
C ARG A 216 -5.91 -2.36 1.03
N VAL A 217 -5.31 -1.24 1.43
CA VAL A 217 -5.28 -0.76 2.82
C VAL A 217 -6.69 -0.51 3.37
N LEU A 218 -7.63 -0.06 2.54
CA LEU A 218 -9.02 0.19 2.93
C LEU A 218 -9.73 -1.08 3.40
N SER A 219 -9.57 -2.18 2.65
CA SER A 219 -10.11 -3.49 3.02
C SER A 219 -9.49 -4.10 4.28
N ARG A 220 -8.41 -3.50 4.79
CA ARG A 220 -7.64 -3.98 5.94
C ARG A 220 -7.75 -3.10 7.17
N ILE A 221 -8.49 -2.00 7.14
CA ILE A 221 -8.61 -1.04 8.25
C ILE A 221 -8.88 -1.74 9.59
N GLU A 222 -9.84 -2.65 9.65
CA GLU A 222 -10.19 -3.36 10.89
C GLU A 222 -9.04 -4.25 11.39
N ALA A 223 -8.41 -5.00 10.49
CA ALA A 223 -7.26 -5.84 10.82
C ALA A 223 -6.04 -5.00 11.24
N LEU A 224 -5.86 -3.81 10.67
CA LEU A 224 -4.80 -2.87 11.05
C LEU A 224 -5.05 -2.29 12.45
N ILE A 225 -6.28 -1.86 12.75
CA ILE A 225 -6.65 -1.37 14.09
C ILE A 225 -6.46 -2.47 15.15
N ALA A 226 -6.85 -3.71 14.86
CA ALA A 226 -6.58 -4.83 15.75
C ALA A 226 -5.08 -5.09 15.89
N GLY A 227 -4.35 -5.05 14.77
CA GLY A 227 -2.92 -5.33 14.70
C GLY A 227 -2.03 -4.34 15.44
N VAL A 228 -2.42 -3.09 15.64
CA VAL A 228 -1.61 -2.13 16.42
C VAL A 228 -1.66 -2.38 17.93
N ALA A 229 -2.62 -3.18 18.41
CA ALA A 229 -2.75 -3.58 19.81
C ALA A 229 -2.41 -5.05 20.07
N ASP A 230 -2.01 -5.82 19.06
CA ASP A 230 -1.61 -7.22 19.18
C ASP A 230 -0.08 -7.34 19.33
N PRO A 231 0.44 -7.89 20.44
CA PRO A 231 1.88 -8.05 20.66
C PRO A 231 2.60 -8.92 19.62
N SER A 232 1.87 -9.80 18.93
CA SER A 232 2.41 -10.68 17.89
C SER A 232 2.37 -10.06 16.49
N SER A 233 1.67 -8.93 16.34
CA SER A 233 1.47 -8.27 15.07
C SER A 233 2.67 -7.38 14.70
N ARG A 234 3.06 -7.43 13.43
CA ARG A 234 4.08 -6.53 12.86
C ARG A 234 3.68 -5.05 12.88
N TYR A 235 2.40 -4.75 13.09
CA TYR A 235 1.87 -3.39 13.15
C TYR A 235 1.93 -2.79 14.56
N MET A 236 2.26 -3.58 15.60
CA MET A 236 2.43 -3.03 16.94
C MET A 236 3.63 -2.07 16.96
N PRO A 237 3.44 -0.80 17.35
CA PRO A 237 4.54 0.16 17.36
C PRO A 237 5.61 -0.19 18.40
N SER A 238 6.88 0.02 18.04
CA SER A 238 8.03 -0.35 18.87
C SER A 238 8.16 0.45 20.18
N TYR A 239 7.52 1.61 20.28
CA TYR A 239 7.45 2.42 21.50
C TYR A 239 6.47 1.86 22.53
N ILE A 240 5.59 0.92 22.17
CA ILE A 240 4.74 0.23 23.13
C ILE A 240 5.59 -0.78 23.91
N LYS A 241 5.85 -0.47 25.18
CA LYS A 241 6.67 -1.30 26.08
C LYS A 241 5.83 -2.18 26.99
N ASN A 242 4.56 -1.85 27.20
CA ASN A 242 3.66 -2.62 28.05
C ASN A 242 2.29 -2.73 27.37
N THR A 243 1.94 -3.98 27.06
CA THR A 243 0.77 -4.37 26.26
C THR A 243 -0.49 -4.54 27.10
N ASN A 244 -0.42 -4.38 28.43
CA ASN A 244 -1.61 -4.33 29.26
C ASN A 244 -2.44 -3.11 28.88
N VAL A 245 -3.68 -3.34 28.47
CA VAL A 245 -4.61 -2.29 28.05
C VAL A 245 -5.05 -1.46 29.25
N VAL A 246 -4.99 -0.14 29.11
CA VAL A 246 -5.56 0.81 30.07
C VAL A 246 -6.95 1.22 29.59
N SER A 247 -8.00 0.88 30.35
CA SER A 247 -9.35 1.35 30.06
C SER A 247 -9.52 2.79 30.52
N ILE A 248 -9.95 3.66 29.61
CA ILE A 248 -10.36 5.03 29.90
C ILE A 248 -11.89 5.06 29.86
N LYS A 249 -12.48 5.38 31.01
CA LYS A 249 -13.94 5.51 31.16
C LYS A 249 -14.29 6.97 31.33
N GLY A 250 -15.17 7.48 30.49
CA GLY A 250 -15.61 8.87 30.59
C GLY A 250 -16.01 9.45 29.24
N LYS A 251 -16.50 10.68 29.27
CA LYS A 251 -16.84 11.43 28.05
C LYS A 251 -15.69 12.30 27.54
N ASN A 252 -14.70 12.56 28.37
CA ASN A 252 -13.59 13.44 28.09
C ASN A 252 -12.27 12.71 28.38
N VAL A 253 -11.29 12.85 27.52
CA VAL A 253 -9.93 12.31 27.67
C VAL A 253 -8.96 13.48 27.79
N ARG A 254 -8.10 13.42 28.80
CA ARG A 254 -7.06 14.41 29.08
C ARG A 254 -5.69 13.74 29.13
N THR A 255 -4.63 14.54 29.06
CA THR A 255 -3.24 14.05 29.24
C THR A 255 -3.06 13.24 30.53
N SER A 256 -3.77 13.58 31.62
CA SER A 256 -3.71 12.83 32.89
C SER A 256 -4.22 11.39 32.82
N ASP A 257 -5.06 11.08 31.83
CA ASP A 257 -5.63 9.75 31.62
C ASP A 257 -4.70 8.85 30.80
N LEU A 258 -3.66 9.44 30.20
CA LEU A 258 -2.78 8.82 29.23
C LEU A 258 -1.42 8.47 29.84
N ARG A 259 -0.85 7.34 29.41
CA ARG A 259 0.47 6.86 29.84
C ARG A 259 1.32 6.46 28.64
N LYS A 260 2.49 7.07 28.48
CA LYS A 260 3.43 6.71 27.41
C LYS A 260 3.77 5.22 27.40
N GLY A 261 4.02 4.67 26.22
CA GLY A 261 4.39 3.27 25.98
C GLY A 261 3.28 2.26 26.23
N ARG A 262 2.01 2.69 26.22
CA ARG A 262 0.83 1.86 26.55
C ARG A 262 -0.24 1.88 25.46
N ILE A 263 -1.06 0.83 25.50
CA ILE A 263 -2.31 0.73 24.75
C ILE A 263 -3.45 1.23 25.65
N HIS A 264 -4.27 2.14 25.16
CA HIS A 264 -5.46 2.63 25.83
C HIS A 264 -6.70 2.25 25.01
N ARG A 265 -7.73 1.77 25.71
CA ARG A 265 -9.06 1.55 25.14
C ARG A 265 -10.01 2.54 25.77
N ILE A 266 -10.59 3.39 24.94
CA ILE A 266 -11.63 4.32 25.36
C ILE A 266 -12.96 3.56 25.32
N GLU A 267 -13.62 3.46 26.47
CA GLU A 267 -14.92 2.83 26.61
C GLU A 267 -15.99 3.92 26.55
N CYS A 268 -16.68 4.03 25.42
CA CYS A 268 -17.68 5.06 25.22
C CYS A 268 -18.99 4.69 25.91
N ALA A 269 -19.47 5.56 26.80
CA ALA A 269 -20.79 5.43 27.43
C ALA A 269 -21.95 5.81 26.47
N GLY A 270 -21.90 5.33 25.22
CA GLY A 270 -23.03 5.25 24.32
C GLY A 270 -23.17 6.27 23.18
N ASN A 271 -22.34 7.32 23.07
CA ASN A 271 -22.49 8.30 21.97
C ASN A 271 -21.18 8.79 21.37
N ASN A 272 -20.39 9.54 22.12
CA ASN A 272 -19.13 10.12 21.65
C ASN A 272 -18.14 10.27 22.82
N VAL A 273 -16.88 10.48 22.48
CA VAL A 273 -15.85 10.91 23.41
C VAL A 273 -15.19 12.19 22.89
N SER A 274 -14.86 13.07 23.80
CA SER A 274 -14.11 14.30 23.52
C SER A 274 -12.66 14.15 23.97
N ILE A 275 -11.72 14.62 23.16
CA ILE A 275 -10.34 14.83 23.57
C ILE A 275 -10.23 16.30 23.98
N ASP A 276 -9.95 16.56 25.26
CA ASP A 276 -9.94 17.91 25.83
C ASP A 276 -8.75 18.73 25.31
N ALA A 277 -8.90 20.05 25.34
CA ALA A 277 -7.88 21.01 24.93
C ALA A 277 -6.58 20.83 25.72
N GLY A 278 -5.44 20.94 25.03
CA GLY A 278 -4.11 20.75 25.59
C GLY A 278 -3.75 19.27 25.82
N THR A 279 -4.55 18.33 25.31
CA THR A 279 -4.21 16.91 25.42
C THR A 279 -3.04 16.56 24.51
N VAL A 280 -2.03 15.90 25.09
CA VAL A 280 -0.84 15.41 24.38
C VAL A 280 -0.88 13.88 24.33
N ILE A 281 -1.04 13.34 23.12
CA ILE A 281 -1.05 11.91 22.82
C ILE A 281 0.34 11.54 22.29
N GLU A 282 1.19 11.05 23.19
CA GLU A 282 2.59 10.75 22.88
C GLU A 282 2.99 9.31 23.18
N GLU A 283 3.62 8.62 22.23
CA GLU A 283 4.12 7.25 22.37
C GLU A 283 3.06 6.23 22.82
N MET A 284 1.89 6.24 22.18
CA MET A 284 0.78 5.38 22.60
C MET A 284 -0.12 4.93 21.46
N VAL A 285 -0.86 3.85 21.73
CA VAL A 285 -1.97 3.40 20.89
C VAL A 285 -3.27 3.70 21.61
N LEU A 286 -4.20 4.36 20.93
CA LEU A 286 -5.56 4.61 21.38
C LEU A 286 -6.52 3.82 20.49
N ILE A 287 -7.49 3.13 21.10
CA ILE A 287 -8.53 2.40 20.38
C ILE A 287 -9.90 2.76 20.95
N THR A 288 -10.87 2.99 20.07
CA THR A 288 -12.26 3.22 20.42
C THR A 288 -13.21 2.64 19.36
N ASP A 289 -14.50 2.59 19.68
CA ASP A 289 -15.58 2.16 18.80
C ASP A 289 -16.65 3.24 18.59
N CYS A 290 -16.46 4.44 19.17
CA CYS A 290 -17.39 5.54 19.05
C CYS A 290 -16.77 6.79 18.39
N PRO A 291 -17.60 7.72 17.87
CA PRO A 291 -17.15 9.03 17.41
C PRO A 291 -16.26 9.77 18.42
N VAL A 292 -15.16 10.32 17.94
CA VAL A 292 -14.20 11.12 18.70
C VAL A 292 -14.25 12.56 18.22
N SER A 293 -14.42 13.50 19.15
CA SER A 293 -14.37 14.93 18.91
C SER A 293 -13.12 15.53 19.54
N PHE A 294 -12.29 16.22 18.77
CA PHE A 294 -11.16 17.00 19.29
C PHE A 294 -11.67 18.39 19.70
N ASN A 295 -11.59 18.71 20.99
CA ASN A 295 -12.12 19.94 21.58
C ASN A 295 -10.97 20.83 22.08
N GLY A 296 -10.44 21.69 21.22
CA GLY A 296 -9.26 22.53 21.47
C GLY A 296 -8.00 22.00 20.79
N GLU A 297 -6.86 22.62 21.12
CA GLU A 297 -5.56 22.22 20.55
C GLU A 297 -5.16 20.84 21.09
N VAL A 298 -5.00 19.86 20.19
CA VAL A 298 -4.57 18.50 20.53
C VAL A 298 -3.31 18.18 19.74
N THR A 299 -2.33 17.58 20.41
CA THR A 299 -1.05 17.20 19.79
C THR A 299 -0.86 15.69 19.83
N MET A 300 -0.52 15.09 18.69
CA MET A 300 -0.25 13.66 18.55
C MET A 300 1.17 13.43 18.05
N ILE A 301 2.01 12.69 18.77
CA ILE A 301 3.42 12.41 18.40
C ILE A 301 3.72 10.94 18.67
N ASN A 302 4.30 10.21 17.72
CA ASN A 302 4.55 8.76 17.87
C ASN A 302 3.29 8.03 18.38
N SER A 303 2.15 8.22 17.73
CA SER A 303 0.90 7.66 18.22
C SER A 303 0.01 7.16 17.10
N ILE A 304 -0.78 6.15 17.42
CA ILE A 304 -1.81 5.61 16.52
C ILE A 304 -3.16 5.64 17.23
N PHE A 305 -4.16 6.23 16.59
CA PHE A 305 -5.53 6.26 17.09
C PHE A 305 -6.46 5.51 16.13
N GLY A 306 -6.81 4.27 16.51
CA GLY A 306 -7.74 3.42 15.79
C GLY A 306 -9.19 3.62 16.25
N ASN A 307 -10.13 3.71 15.31
CA ASN A 307 -11.55 3.82 15.59
C ASN A 307 -12.37 2.86 14.73
N THR A 308 -13.19 2.02 15.38
CA THR A 308 -14.03 1.04 14.67
C THR A 308 -15.44 1.55 14.38
N SER A 309 -15.76 2.78 14.77
CA SER A 309 -17.02 3.44 14.45
C SER A 309 -17.22 3.58 12.94
N LEU A 310 -18.45 3.31 12.47
CA LEU A 310 -18.88 3.51 11.08
C LEU A 310 -19.44 4.92 10.82
N SER A 311 -19.38 5.82 11.81
CA SER A 311 -19.89 7.17 11.67
C SER A 311 -19.15 7.92 10.55
N LYS A 312 -19.88 8.69 9.74
CA LYS A 312 -19.28 9.64 8.78
C LYS A 312 -18.37 10.68 9.46
N ARG A 313 -18.53 10.87 10.77
CA ARG A 313 -17.71 11.74 11.62
C ARG A 313 -17.09 10.95 12.76
N SER A 314 -16.49 9.80 12.43
CA SER A 314 -15.81 8.93 13.39
C SER A 314 -14.68 9.67 14.09
N PHE A 315 -13.96 10.51 13.35
CA PHE A 315 -13.13 11.56 13.93
C PHE A 315 -13.66 12.91 13.45
N ASN A 316 -13.76 13.86 14.37
CA ASN A 316 -14.11 15.22 14.03
C ASN A 316 -13.40 16.22 14.94
N GLY A 317 -13.21 17.43 14.46
CA GLY A 317 -12.60 18.50 15.26
C GLY A 317 -13.07 19.86 14.78
N SER A 318 -13.38 20.74 15.73
CA SER A 318 -13.68 22.16 15.48
C SER A 318 -12.56 23.08 15.97
N SER A 319 -11.40 22.52 16.24
CA SER A 319 -10.21 23.20 16.76
C SER A 319 -8.92 22.64 16.15
N THR A 320 -7.79 23.28 16.46
CA THR A 320 -6.49 22.89 15.91
C THR A 320 -6.08 21.48 16.30
N VAL A 321 -5.73 20.64 15.33
CA VAL A 321 -5.12 19.32 15.57
C VAL A 321 -3.73 19.31 14.95
N VAL A 322 -2.72 19.08 15.79
CA VAL A 322 -1.32 18.97 15.36
C VAL A 322 -0.92 17.50 15.41
N MET A 323 -0.59 16.93 14.27
CA MET A 323 -0.14 15.55 14.16
C MET A 323 1.28 15.48 13.66
N GLY A 324 2.05 14.69 14.39
CA GLY A 324 3.47 14.52 14.27
C GLY A 324 4.27 15.73 14.72
N ARG A 325 5.60 15.57 14.69
CA ARG A 325 6.54 16.58 15.16
C ARG A 325 6.90 17.52 14.03
N ARG A 326 6.84 18.83 14.27
CA ARG A 326 7.39 19.84 13.34
C ARG A 326 8.91 19.86 13.43
N ASP A 327 9.56 19.01 12.64
CA ASP A 327 11.01 18.83 12.65
C ASP A 327 11.63 18.69 11.26
N ASN A 328 10.95 19.25 10.24
CA ASN A 328 11.40 19.28 8.85
C ASN A 328 11.68 17.86 8.31
N CYS A 329 10.68 16.99 8.44
CA CYS A 329 10.73 15.59 8.01
C CYS A 329 11.86 14.78 8.70
N SER A 330 12.15 15.03 9.97
CA SER A 330 13.12 14.19 10.68
C SER A 330 12.52 12.81 10.97
N PRO A 331 13.34 11.74 11.07
CA PRO A 331 12.83 10.41 11.36
C PRO A 331 12.11 10.32 12.72
N GLY A 332 10.97 9.62 12.72
CA GLY A 332 10.11 9.47 13.89
C GLY A 332 9.21 10.68 14.14
N GLY A 333 8.45 10.64 15.23
CA GLY A 333 7.54 11.71 15.61
C GLY A 333 6.18 11.63 14.92
N GLY A 334 6.03 10.95 13.79
CA GLY A 334 4.78 10.80 13.04
C GLY A 334 3.60 10.24 13.84
N ALA A 335 2.39 10.50 13.37
CA ALA A 335 1.16 10.02 14.00
C ALA A 335 0.11 9.57 12.98
N SER A 336 -0.72 8.59 13.36
CA SER A 336 -1.71 8.02 12.46
C SER A 336 -3.09 7.96 13.12
N ILE A 337 -4.10 8.45 12.41
CA ILE A 337 -5.51 8.25 12.76
C ILE A 337 -6.13 7.32 11.72
N VAL A 338 -6.79 6.27 12.19
CA VAL A 338 -7.32 5.19 11.35
C VAL A 338 -8.75 4.88 11.76
N THR A 339 -9.69 4.92 10.81
CA THR A 339 -11.10 4.65 11.10
C THR A 339 -11.81 3.87 10.00
N ARG A 340 -12.80 3.05 10.39
CA ARG A 340 -13.76 2.44 9.46
C ARG A 340 -14.76 3.45 8.90
N GLY A 341 -15.02 4.54 9.62
CA GLY A 341 -15.93 5.60 9.24
C GLY A 341 -15.25 6.71 8.44
N GLY A 342 -15.80 7.92 8.52
CA GLY A 342 -15.25 9.14 7.92
C GLY A 342 -14.60 10.08 8.94
N MET A 343 -13.94 11.11 8.41
CA MET A 343 -13.29 12.18 9.17
C MET A 343 -13.79 13.55 8.72
N ALA A 344 -14.03 14.46 9.67
CA ALA A 344 -14.49 15.82 9.37
C ALA A 344 -13.85 16.85 10.31
N PHE A 345 -12.92 17.64 9.77
CA PHE A 345 -12.17 18.64 10.52
C PHE A 345 -12.48 20.04 9.98
N ALA A 346 -13.27 20.79 10.75
CA ALA A 346 -13.69 22.15 10.37
C ALA A 346 -12.62 23.21 10.68
N ALA A 347 -11.60 22.86 11.46
CA ALA A 347 -10.56 23.76 11.93
C ALA A 347 -9.16 23.30 11.48
N LYS A 348 -8.15 24.12 11.82
CA LYS A 348 -6.77 23.97 11.34
C LYS A 348 -6.22 22.58 11.66
N ILE A 349 -5.67 21.91 10.66
CA ILE A 349 -4.87 20.70 10.84
C ILE A 349 -3.43 21.04 10.47
N GLU A 350 -2.50 20.50 11.23
CA GLU A 350 -1.09 20.52 10.89
C GLU A 350 -0.63 19.06 10.84
N LEU A 351 -0.25 18.59 9.65
CA LEU A 351 0.20 17.22 9.45
C LEU A 351 1.69 17.23 9.14
N HIS A 352 2.46 16.61 10.03
CA HIS A 352 3.90 16.41 9.88
C HIS A 352 4.17 14.91 10.00
N GLY A 353 4.67 14.25 8.96
CA GLY A 353 4.94 12.80 9.02
C GLY A 353 3.71 11.94 9.38
N SER A 354 2.51 12.33 8.95
CA SER A 354 1.26 11.86 9.55
C SER A 354 0.28 11.22 8.56
N GLN A 355 -0.59 10.34 9.07
CA GLN A 355 -1.56 9.63 8.26
C GLN A 355 -3.01 9.80 8.73
N PHE A 356 -3.89 10.02 7.76
CA PHE A 356 -5.32 9.75 7.84
C PHE A 356 -5.66 8.54 6.96
N LEU A 357 -6.28 7.53 7.55
CA LEU A 357 -6.79 6.37 6.84
C LEU A 357 -8.26 6.17 7.22
N ALA A 358 -9.16 6.48 6.30
CA ALA A 358 -10.60 6.43 6.52
C ALA A 358 -11.28 5.44 5.56
N GLY A 359 -12.21 4.64 6.07
CA GLY A 359 -13.08 3.81 5.23
C GLY A 359 -14.15 4.62 4.49
N GLY A 360 -14.51 5.81 5.00
CA GLY A 360 -15.42 6.76 4.37
C GLY A 360 -14.73 8.04 3.92
N ASP A 361 -15.50 9.13 3.89
CA ASP A 361 -15.05 10.45 3.42
C ASP A 361 -14.07 11.11 4.41
N VAL A 362 -13.18 11.95 3.89
CA VAL A 362 -12.28 12.82 4.67
C VAL A 362 -12.47 14.25 4.21
N SER A 363 -12.94 15.13 5.10
CA SER A 363 -13.05 16.56 4.82
C SER A 363 -12.22 17.36 5.80
N PHE A 364 -11.44 18.31 5.29
CA PHE A 364 -10.74 19.30 6.10
C PHE A 364 -10.93 20.69 5.50
N SER A 365 -11.62 21.55 6.25
CA SER A 365 -12.11 22.86 5.76
C SER A 365 -11.20 24.03 6.11
N ALA A 366 -10.12 23.82 6.85
CA ALA A 366 -9.25 24.90 7.29
C ALA A 366 -8.13 25.22 6.30
N GLN A 367 -7.85 26.51 6.18
CA GLN A 367 -6.94 27.09 5.19
C GLN A 367 -5.57 27.42 5.79
N GLY A 368 -4.55 27.58 4.94
CA GLY A 368 -3.22 28.02 5.38
C GLY A 368 -2.44 26.93 6.12
N GLN A 369 -2.68 25.66 5.79
CA GLN A 369 -2.04 24.53 6.44
C GLN A 369 -0.71 24.22 5.76
N VAL A 370 0.33 24.06 6.57
CA VAL A 370 1.58 23.43 6.13
C VAL A 370 1.41 21.95 6.41
N ILE A 371 1.42 21.17 5.33
CA ILE A 371 1.33 19.71 5.36
C ILE A 371 2.69 19.21 4.87
N GLU A 372 3.48 18.62 5.76
CA GLU A 372 4.82 18.11 5.44
C GLU A 372 4.84 16.60 5.65
N GLY A 373 4.80 15.84 4.56
CA GLY A 373 4.76 14.38 4.63
C GLY A 373 3.44 13.90 5.24
N ALA A 374 2.40 13.87 4.41
CA ALA A 374 1.10 13.38 4.82
C ALA A 374 0.55 12.33 3.87
N SER A 375 -0.03 11.28 4.45
CA SER A 375 -0.78 10.24 3.74
C SER A 375 -2.25 10.37 4.12
N ILE A 376 -3.10 10.87 3.21
CA ILE A 376 -4.54 10.94 3.44
C ILE A 376 -5.19 9.97 2.46
N ILE A 377 -5.71 8.86 3.00
CA ILE A 377 -6.34 7.80 2.23
C ILE A 377 -7.81 7.66 2.65
N ALA A 378 -8.73 7.78 1.70
CA ALA A 378 -10.16 7.68 1.91
C ALA A 378 -10.80 6.59 1.03
N GLY A 379 -11.73 5.84 1.58
CA GLY A 379 -12.61 4.97 0.79
C GLY A 379 -13.78 5.72 0.15
N GLY A 380 -14.05 6.95 0.60
CA GLY A 380 -15.00 7.86 -0.03
C GLY A 380 -14.31 9.04 -0.69
N GLN A 381 -14.90 10.22 -0.55
CA GLN A 381 -14.38 11.48 -1.10
C GLN A 381 -13.36 12.14 -0.16
N ILE A 382 -12.38 12.84 -0.75
CA ILE A 382 -11.52 13.79 -0.03
C ILE A 382 -11.91 15.21 -0.41
N ASP A 383 -12.30 16.03 0.56
CA ASP A 383 -12.52 17.46 0.41
C ASP A 383 -11.37 18.24 1.05
N ALA A 384 -10.49 18.78 0.21
CA ALA A 384 -9.33 19.56 0.62
C ALA A 384 -9.60 21.07 0.48
N ALA A 385 -9.48 21.80 1.59
CA ALA A 385 -9.67 23.26 1.63
C ALA A 385 -8.71 24.05 0.72
N ALA A 386 -8.92 25.36 0.70
CA ALA A 386 -8.10 26.31 -0.03
C ALA A 386 -6.83 26.71 0.75
N ASN A 387 -5.82 27.23 0.04
CA ASN A 387 -4.61 27.80 0.61
C ASN A 387 -3.75 26.81 1.42
N ASN A 388 -3.68 25.54 1.02
CA ASN A 388 -2.79 24.56 1.66
C ASN A 388 -1.47 24.42 0.91
N ASP A 389 -0.44 24.06 1.65
CA ASP A 389 0.90 23.79 1.14
C ASP A 389 1.24 22.30 1.39
N PHE A 390 1.24 21.49 0.32
CA PHE A 390 1.44 20.04 0.36
C PHE A 390 2.89 19.67 0.06
N GLY A 391 3.70 19.62 1.11
CA GLY A 391 5.12 19.26 1.10
C GLY A 391 5.38 17.75 1.09
N TYR A 392 6.51 17.37 0.48
CA TYR A 392 6.97 15.98 0.35
C TYR A 392 8.25 15.73 1.16
N CYS A 393 8.21 14.71 2.01
CA CYS A 393 9.28 14.30 2.93
C CYS A 393 10.10 13.10 2.43
N ASN A 394 9.72 12.49 1.30
CA ASN A 394 10.36 11.30 0.74
C ASN A 394 10.41 10.11 1.72
N GLY A 395 9.30 9.88 2.40
CA GLY A 395 9.06 8.81 3.37
C GLY A 395 9.66 9.05 4.75
N ARG A 396 10.40 10.15 4.96
CA ARG A 396 10.98 10.47 6.27
C ARG A 396 9.90 10.97 7.23
N GLY A 397 9.93 10.53 8.48
CA GLY A 397 8.89 10.87 9.47
C GLY A 397 7.59 10.08 9.30
N MET A 398 7.47 9.27 8.24
CA MET A 398 6.28 8.47 7.91
C MET A 398 6.34 7.05 8.50
N GLU A 399 7.14 6.80 9.55
CA GLU A 399 7.37 5.44 10.06
C GLU A 399 6.14 4.84 10.76
N GLN A 400 5.13 5.66 11.09
CA GLN A 400 3.90 5.24 11.75
C GLN A 400 2.73 4.98 10.80
N ILE A 401 2.91 5.13 9.49
CA ILE A 401 1.81 4.89 8.54
C ILE A 401 1.44 3.41 8.51
N LEU A 402 0.14 3.15 8.53
CA LEU A 402 -0.41 1.82 8.30
C LEU A 402 -0.63 1.63 6.80
N SER A 403 -0.13 0.51 6.29
CA SER A 403 -0.17 0.21 4.86
C SER A 403 -0.46 -1.26 4.60
N ALA A 404 -0.92 -1.52 3.37
CA ALA A 404 -0.98 -2.84 2.79
C ALA A 404 -0.11 -2.85 1.54
N SER A 405 0.78 -3.83 1.42
CA SER A 405 1.67 -3.95 0.27
C SER A 405 0.88 -4.15 -1.03
N SER A 406 1.37 -3.63 -2.13
CA SER A 406 1.02 -4.08 -3.48
C SER A 406 2.05 -5.09 -3.95
N PHE A 407 1.73 -5.87 -4.97
CA PHE A 407 2.63 -6.88 -5.52
C PHE A 407 2.77 -6.69 -7.02
N ARG A 408 3.99 -6.84 -7.52
CA ARG A 408 4.27 -6.78 -8.95
C ARG A 408 5.34 -7.80 -9.32
N LEU A 409 5.36 -8.18 -10.59
CA LEU A 409 6.49 -8.88 -11.19
C LEU A 409 7.71 -7.96 -11.12
N ALA A 410 8.83 -8.51 -10.66
CA ALA A 410 10.11 -7.84 -10.58
C ALA A 410 10.95 -8.24 -11.80
N GLY A 411 11.05 -7.33 -12.76
CA GLY A 411 11.89 -7.46 -13.95
C GLY A 411 11.27 -8.20 -15.12
#